data_AF-A0AAV4CEX7-F1
#
_entry.id   AF-A0AAV4CEX7-F1
#
_cell.length_a   1.000
_cell.length_b   1.000
_cell.length_c   1.000
_cell.angle_alpha   90.00
_cell.angle_beta   90.00
_cell.angle_gamma   90.00
#
_symmetry.space_group_name_H-M   'P 1'
#
loop_
_entity.id
_entity.type
_entity.pdbx_description
1 polymer ?
#
loop_
_entity_poly.entity_id
_entity_poly.type
_entity_poly.pdbx_seq_one_letter_code
_entity_poly.pdbx_strand_id
1 'polypeptide(L)'
;EKYKVKTQVIAADFSRDDIYDNIRSKLEFLDIGVLVNNVGMSYDHPEYFAEVEDPDFILSMLHLNCLSVAKMTQIVLPNMLKRRSGYVINIGSSAGSQPTPFLSLYSGAKSFVDVFTRALSLEYGGRGVSFQIVSPYFVVSKMSKMRKASLFVPSPTTYVKGALATVGVQAVTNGYWAHSFQSIRKRPQAFKPSANMAMVQISTKLHMSRLVCFPLRHQAKVISDFQSDFETRLWYRTRTRTLTESFLHIRGLIR
;
A
#
# COMPACT_ATOMS: atom_id res chain seq x y z
N GLU A 1 15.70 27.59 -9.39
CA GLU A 1 15.33 29.03 -9.49
C GLU A 1 13.85 29.31 -9.75
N LYS A 2 13.17 28.63 -10.69
CA LYS A 2 11.76 28.89 -11.08
C LYS A 2 10.73 29.07 -9.95
N TYR A 3 10.87 28.35 -8.83
CA TYR A 3 9.89 28.34 -7.73
C TYR A 3 10.39 28.99 -6.43
N LYS A 4 11.61 29.53 -6.41
CA LYS A 4 12.23 30.20 -5.24
C LYS A 4 12.16 29.42 -3.91
N VAL A 5 12.14 28.09 -3.97
CA VAL A 5 12.23 27.20 -2.79
C VAL A 5 13.66 26.76 -2.55
N LYS A 6 14.02 26.54 -1.29
CA LYS A 6 15.30 25.88 -0.94
C LYS A 6 15.25 24.43 -1.42
N THR A 7 16.34 23.93 -1.97
CA THR A 7 16.42 22.56 -2.50
C THR A 7 17.73 21.94 -2.04
N GLN A 8 17.64 20.74 -1.47
CA GLN A 8 18.78 19.91 -1.14
C GLN A 8 18.71 18.65 -1.98
N VAL A 9 19.83 18.26 -2.59
CA VAL A 9 19.92 17.08 -3.45
C VAL A 9 20.74 16.02 -2.71
N ILE A 10 20.19 14.82 -2.62
CA ILE A 10 20.87 13.65 -2.07
C ILE A 10 20.89 12.60 -3.18
N ALA A 11 22.07 12.33 -3.74
CA ALA A 11 22.25 11.24 -4.67
C ALA A 11 22.25 9.91 -3.90
N ALA A 12 21.41 8.96 -4.32
CA ALA A 12 21.31 7.63 -3.74
C ALA A 12 20.85 6.63 -4.80
N ASP A 13 21.43 5.42 -4.77
CA ASP A 13 21.03 4.31 -5.62
C ASP A 13 20.24 3.28 -4.81
N PHE A 14 18.92 3.27 -5.01
CA PHE A 14 17.99 2.42 -4.29
C PHE A 14 18.02 0.94 -4.72
N SER A 15 18.90 0.55 -5.66
CA SER A 15 19.23 -0.86 -5.89
C SER A 15 20.09 -1.45 -4.77
N ARG A 16 20.67 -0.61 -3.89
CA ARG A 16 21.57 -1.01 -2.80
C ARG A 16 20.94 -0.77 -1.41
N ASP A 17 21.35 -1.53 -0.40
CA ASP A 17 20.86 -1.38 0.98
C ASP A 17 21.76 -0.48 1.87
N ASP A 18 23.00 -0.21 1.46
CA ASP A 18 23.99 0.56 2.22
C ASP A 18 23.75 2.09 2.21
N ILE A 19 22.69 2.55 1.54
CA ILE A 19 22.41 3.97 1.33
C ILE A 19 21.64 4.64 2.47
N TYR A 20 20.88 3.87 3.26
CA TYR A 20 19.83 4.42 4.12
C TYR A 20 20.36 5.18 5.33
N ASP A 21 21.53 4.81 5.86
CA ASP A 21 22.15 5.52 6.98
C ASP A 21 22.64 6.92 6.57
N ASN A 22 23.21 7.04 5.37
CA ASN A 22 23.59 8.34 4.79
C ASN A 22 22.38 9.21 4.47
N ILE A 23 21.25 8.61 4.05
CA ILE A 23 20.00 9.36 3.89
C ILE A 23 19.50 9.83 5.26
N ARG A 24 19.45 8.95 6.26
CA ARG A 24 18.98 9.26 7.61
C ARG A 24 19.74 10.44 8.22
N SER A 25 21.07 10.43 8.16
CA SER A 25 21.90 11.52 8.71
C SER A 25 21.62 12.86 8.05
N LYS A 26 21.41 12.88 6.73
CA LYS A 26 21.09 14.10 5.98
C LYS A 26 19.69 14.64 6.24
N LEU A 27 18.77 13.80 6.70
CA LEU A 27 17.39 14.19 7.03
C LEU A 27 17.19 14.51 8.52
N GLU A 28 18.18 14.26 9.37
CA GLU A 28 18.05 14.33 10.84
C GLU A 28 17.51 15.66 11.35
N PHE A 29 17.96 16.77 10.75
CA PHE A 29 17.58 18.13 11.15
C PHE A 29 16.49 18.75 10.27
N LEU A 30 15.82 17.94 9.44
CA LEU A 30 14.77 18.41 8.54
C LEU A 30 13.39 17.94 9.01
N ASP A 31 12.47 18.89 9.11
CA ASP A 31 11.06 18.59 9.34
C ASP A 31 10.39 18.15 8.03
N ILE A 32 10.51 16.86 7.71
CA ILE A 32 9.90 16.27 6.52
C ILE A 32 8.38 16.26 6.68
N GLY A 33 7.69 17.19 6.03
CA GLY A 33 6.23 17.28 6.02
C GLY A 33 5.56 16.23 5.15
N VAL A 34 6.14 15.96 3.97
CA VAL A 34 5.60 15.03 2.97
C VAL A 34 6.71 14.11 2.48
N LEU A 35 6.45 12.80 2.47
CA LEU A 35 7.27 11.81 1.79
C LEU A 35 6.54 11.33 0.54
N VAL A 36 7.22 11.32 -0.62
CA VAL A 36 6.69 10.73 -1.86
C VAL A 36 7.60 9.58 -2.29
N ASN A 37 7.16 8.35 -2.03
CA ASN A 37 7.85 7.14 -2.47
C ASN A 37 7.47 6.84 -3.92
N ASN A 38 8.21 7.45 -4.85
CA ASN A 38 8.01 7.33 -6.30
C ASN A 38 9.01 6.37 -6.98
N VAL A 39 10.16 6.11 -6.36
CA VAL A 39 11.20 5.24 -6.94
C VAL A 39 10.63 3.86 -7.21
N GLY A 40 11.02 3.28 -8.35
CA GLY A 40 10.61 1.94 -8.75
C GLY A 40 11.12 1.61 -10.14
N MET A 41 11.12 0.32 -10.45
CA MET A 41 11.40 -0.22 -11.77
C MET A 41 10.33 -1.21 -12.19
N SER A 42 10.20 -1.42 -13.50
CA SER A 42 9.37 -2.46 -14.10
C SER A 42 10.27 -3.30 -15.02
N TYR A 43 9.72 -4.39 -15.54
CA TYR A 43 10.29 -5.10 -16.68
C TYR A 43 10.51 -4.16 -17.85
N ASP A 44 11.56 -4.43 -18.64
CA ASP A 44 11.80 -3.73 -19.90
C ASP A 44 10.75 -4.09 -20.95
N HIS A 45 10.34 -5.34 -21.00
CA HIS A 45 9.28 -5.81 -21.87
C HIS A 45 8.53 -6.95 -21.17
N PRO A 46 7.29 -7.24 -21.56
CA PRO A 46 6.58 -8.42 -21.04
C PRO A 46 7.37 -9.68 -21.40
N GLU A 47 7.79 -10.45 -20.40
CA GLU A 47 8.58 -11.67 -20.57
C GLU A 47 8.13 -12.74 -19.57
N TYR A 48 8.36 -14.02 -19.89
CA TYR A 48 8.08 -15.08 -18.93
C TYR A 48 9.06 -14.99 -17.76
N PHE A 49 8.59 -15.24 -16.55
CA PHE A 49 9.44 -15.14 -15.35
C PHE A 49 10.66 -16.09 -15.40
N ALA A 50 10.52 -17.25 -16.07
CA ALA A 50 11.61 -18.20 -16.23
C ALA A 50 12.65 -17.78 -17.28
N GLU A 51 12.35 -16.78 -18.11
CA GLU A 51 13.22 -16.29 -19.19
C GLU A 51 13.99 -15.03 -18.79
N VAL A 52 13.83 -14.55 -17.54
CA VAL A 52 14.58 -13.41 -17.01
C VAL A 52 16.04 -13.84 -16.81
N GLU A 53 16.93 -13.37 -17.67
CA GLU A 53 18.36 -13.75 -17.64
C GLU A 53 19.20 -12.95 -16.64
N ASP A 54 18.79 -11.71 -16.32
CA ASP A 54 19.55 -10.83 -15.42
C ASP A 54 19.53 -11.39 -13.98
N PRO A 55 20.70 -11.80 -13.42
CA PRO A 55 20.78 -12.40 -12.09
C PRO A 55 20.41 -11.40 -10.98
N ASP A 56 20.61 -10.11 -11.19
CA ASP A 56 20.35 -9.06 -10.20
C ASP A 56 18.92 -8.50 -10.29
N PHE A 57 18.15 -8.91 -11.30
CA PHE A 57 16.81 -8.39 -11.57
C PHE A 57 15.87 -8.54 -10.36
N ILE A 58 15.86 -9.73 -9.75
CA ILE A 58 14.94 -10.03 -8.64
C ILE A 58 15.25 -9.13 -7.45
N LEU A 59 16.52 -9.04 -7.06
CA LEU A 59 16.97 -8.21 -5.94
C LEU A 59 16.70 -6.73 -6.24
N SER A 60 17.06 -6.25 -7.43
CA SER A 60 16.84 -4.87 -7.86
C SER A 60 15.35 -4.52 -7.84
N MET A 61 14.48 -5.40 -8.35
CA MET A 61 13.04 -5.18 -8.39
C MET A 61 12.45 -5.07 -6.98
N LEU A 62 12.89 -5.92 -6.05
CA LEU A 62 12.46 -5.88 -4.65
C LEU A 62 13.04 -4.67 -3.90
N HIS A 63 14.31 -4.34 -4.11
CA HIS A 63 14.94 -3.18 -3.48
C HIS A 63 14.28 -1.87 -3.90
N LEU A 64 14.11 -1.68 -5.20
CA LEU A 64 13.59 -0.44 -5.77
C LEU A 64 12.10 -0.25 -5.52
N ASN A 65 11.28 -1.32 -5.52
CA ASN A 65 9.82 -1.19 -5.38
C ASN A 65 9.29 -1.46 -3.98
N CYS A 66 9.93 -2.31 -3.17
CA CYS A 66 9.43 -2.72 -1.86
C CYS A 66 10.28 -2.15 -0.73
N LEU A 67 11.58 -2.46 -0.73
CA LEU A 67 12.49 -2.10 0.37
C LEU A 67 12.63 -0.58 0.51
N SER A 68 12.78 0.13 -0.61
CA SER A 68 12.85 1.59 -0.66
C SER A 68 11.66 2.25 0.03
N VAL A 69 10.44 1.78 -0.27
CA VAL A 69 9.19 2.30 0.30
C VAL A 69 9.17 2.04 1.80
N ALA A 70 9.52 0.83 2.24
CA ALA A 70 9.48 0.46 3.65
C ALA A 70 10.52 1.23 4.47
N LYS A 71 11.78 1.24 4.01
CA LYS A 71 12.91 1.91 4.69
C LYS A 71 12.73 3.42 4.75
N MET A 72 12.35 4.07 3.64
CA MET A 72 12.13 5.52 3.63
C MET A 72 10.97 5.91 4.54
N THR A 73 9.89 5.13 4.55
CA THR A 73 8.78 5.34 5.49
C THR A 73 9.26 5.19 6.94
N GLN A 74 10.03 4.13 7.24
CA GLN A 74 10.59 3.91 8.59
C GLN A 74 11.51 5.06 9.05
N ILE A 75 12.28 5.67 8.14
CA ILE A 75 13.19 6.78 8.46
C ILE A 75 12.40 8.03 8.86
N VAL A 76 11.36 8.39 8.10
CA VAL A 76 10.66 9.68 8.33
C VAL A 76 9.55 9.56 9.38
N LEU A 77 8.89 8.41 9.48
CA LEU A 77 7.66 8.24 10.25
C LEU A 77 7.79 8.55 11.75
N PRO A 78 8.88 8.19 12.47
CA PRO A 78 9.02 8.49 13.89
C PRO A 78 8.94 9.98 14.19
N ASN A 79 9.70 10.80 13.44
CA ASN A 79 9.62 12.25 13.56
C ASN A 79 8.26 12.75 13.12
N MET A 80 7.63 12.08 12.14
CA MET A 80 6.29 12.46 11.74
C MET A 80 5.25 12.33 12.87
N LEU A 81 5.33 11.22 13.61
CA LEU A 81 4.43 10.91 14.71
C LEU A 81 4.66 11.82 15.92
N LYS A 82 5.93 12.13 16.26
CA LYS A 82 6.27 13.04 17.37
C LYS A 82 5.56 14.40 17.25
N ARG A 83 5.54 14.96 16.04
CA ARG A 83 4.91 16.26 15.74
C ARG A 83 3.45 16.15 15.26
N ARG A 84 2.89 14.94 15.16
CA ARG A 84 1.51 14.64 14.74
C ARG A 84 1.05 15.35 13.45
N SER A 85 1.93 15.46 12.44
CA SER A 85 1.65 16.27 11.24
C SER A 85 2.36 15.80 9.96
N GLY A 86 2.03 14.64 9.39
CA GLY A 86 2.77 14.09 8.24
C GLY A 86 1.88 13.56 7.12
N TYR A 87 2.45 13.50 5.91
CA TYR A 87 1.78 12.88 4.78
C TYR A 87 2.75 11.96 4.01
N VAL A 88 2.36 10.70 3.80
CA VAL A 88 3.15 9.73 3.03
C VAL A 88 2.35 9.34 1.79
N ILE A 89 2.92 9.59 0.61
CA ILE A 89 2.37 9.21 -0.69
C ILE A 89 3.22 8.08 -1.26
N ASN A 90 2.62 6.90 -1.41
CA ASN A 90 3.26 5.76 -2.04
C ASN A 90 2.72 5.58 -3.46
N ILE A 91 3.61 5.41 -4.43
CA ILE A 91 3.24 5.20 -5.84
C ILE A 91 3.14 3.69 -6.12
N GLY A 92 1.90 3.22 -6.16
CA GLY A 92 1.52 1.87 -6.54
C GLY A 92 1.43 1.71 -8.06
N SER A 93 0.54 0.82 -8.49
CA SER A 93 0.18 0.62 -9.89
C SER A 93 -1.14 -0.14 -9.96
N SER A 94 -1.92 0.07 -11.02
CA SER A 94 -3.05 -0.82 -11.32
C SER A 94 -2.64 -2.29 -11.48
N ALA A 95 -1.38 -2.55 -11.86
CA ALA A 95 -0.83 -3.90 -11.95
C ALA A 95 -0.69 -4.60 -10.59
N GLY A 96 -0.73 -3.86 -9.47
CA GLY A 96 -0.72 -4.43 -8.11
C GLY A 96 -2.10 -4.86 -7.61
N SER A 97 -3.18 -4.46 -8.28
CA SER A 97 -4.55 -4.78 -7.89
C SER A 97 -5.05 -6.12 -8.44
N GLN A 98 -4.35 -6.69 -9.42
CA GLN A 98 -4.69 -7.95 -10.05
C GLN A 98 -3.43 -8.65 -10.58
N PRO A 99 -3.42 -10.00 -10.65
CA PRO A 99 -2.35 -10.71 -11.33
C PRO A 99 -2.16 -10.18 -12.75
N THR A 100 -0.93 -9.80 -13.08
CA THR A 100 -0.56 -9.29 -14.41
C THR A 100 0.46 -10.26 -15.02
N PRO A 101 0.04 -11.17 -15.92
CA PRO A 101 0.95 -12.08 -16.61
C PRO A 101 2.08 -11.31 -17.30
N PHE A 102 3.26 -11.94 -17.39
CA PHE A 102 4.49 -11.36 -17.95
C PHE A 102 5.10 -10.17 -17.17
N LEU A 103 4.45 -9.76 -16.07
CA LEU A 103 4.92 -8.74 -15.13
C LEU A 103 4.79 -9.26 -13.70
N SER A 104 5.03 -10.57 -13.49
CA SER A 104 4.67 -11.29 -12.27
C SER A 104 5.29 -10.67 -11.02
N LEU A 105 6.62 -10.45 -11.02
CA LEU A 105 7.32 -9.90 -9.87
C LEU A 105 6.95 -8.43 -9.62
N TYR A 106 6.76 -7.66 -10.69
CA TYR A 106 6.34 -6.26 -10.62
C TYR A 106 4.92 -6.12 -10.04
N SER A 107 3.99 -6.97 -10.50
CA SER A 107 2.63 -7.05 -9.98
C SER A 107 2.63 -7.39 -8.48
N GLY A 108 3.44 -8.38 -8.06
CA GLY A 108 3.63 -8.71 -6.65
C GLY A 108 4.19 -7.55 -5.84
N ALA A 109 5.24 -6.89 -6.32
CA ALA A 109 5.84 -5.74 -5.65
C ALA A 109 4.87 -4.55 -5.50
N LYS A 110 4.06 -4.26 -6.53
CA LYS A 110 3.06 -3.19 -6.45
C LYS A 110 1.86 -3.57 -5.58
N SER A 111 1.55 -4.86 -5.45
CA SER A 111 0.58 -5.35 -4.45
C SER A 111 1.09 -5.15 -3.02
N PHE A 112 2.38 -5.43 -2.77
CA PHE A 112 3.03 -5.11 -1.50
C PHE A 112 2.86 -3.64 -1.14
N VAL A 113 3.15 -2.71 -2.07
CA VAL A 113 3.02 -1.27 -1.80
C VAL A 113 1.58 -0.88 -1.47
N ASP A 114 0.57 -1.42 -2.16
CA ASP A 114 -0.85 -1.12 -1.88
C ASP A 114 -1.25 -1.60 -0.48
N VAL A 115 -1.00 -2.87 -0.17
CA VAL A 115 -1.37 -3.46 1.13
C VAL A 115 -0.58 -2.80 2.26
N PHE A 116 0.72 -2.59 2.10
CA PHE A 116 1.58 -1.91 3.08
C PHE A 116 1.06 -0.51 3.41
N THR A 117 0.72 0.28 2.39
CA THR A 117 0.22 1.65 2.59
C THR A 117 -1.12 1.68 3.32
N ARG A 118 -2.02 0.76 2.96
CA ARG A 118 -3.33 0.65 3.63
C ARG A 118 -3.19 0.19 5.08
N ALA A 119 -2.31 -0.77 5.35
CA ALA A 119 -2.01 -1.21 6.71
C ALA A 119 -1.52 -0.04 7.57
N LEU A 120 -0.54 0.73 7.08
CA LEU A 120 -0.06 1.93 7.78
C LEU A 120 -1.17 2.96 8.02
N SER A 121 -2.05 3.17 7.03
CA SER A 121 -3.19 4.08 7.20
C SER A 121 -4.13 3.65 8.32
N LEU A 122 -4.29 2.34 8.56
CA LEU A 122 -5.11 1.79 9.63
C LEU A 122 -4.38 1.85 10.98
N GLU A 123 -3.10 1.50 11.02
CA GLU A 123 -2.25 1.52 12.22
C GLU A 123 -2.12 2.92 12.84
N TYR A 124 -1.95 3.93 11.97
CA TYR A 124 -1.67 5.31 12.37
C TYR A 124 -2.86 6.25 12.17
N GLY A 125 -4.06 5.69 11.87
CA GLY A 125 -5.31 6.44 11.81
C GLY A 125 -5.54 7.25 13.09
N GLY A 126 -5.77 8.56 12.95
CA GLY A 126 -5.97 9.46 14.08
C GLY A 126 -4.70 9.89 14.84
N ARG A 127 -3.50 9.48 14.40
CA ARG A 127 -2.22 9.88 15.00
C ARG A 127 -1.59 11.13 14.36
N GLY A 128 -2.32 11.81 13.48
CA GLY A 128 -1.84 13.03 12.80
C GLY A 128 -0.92 12.79 11.61
N VAL A 129 -0.78 11.53 11.18
CA VAL A 129 -0.06 11.17 9.95
C VAL A 129 -1.05 10.49 9.00
N SER A 130 -1.06 10.91 7.74
CA SER A 130 -1.91 10.35 6.70
C SER A 130 -1.07 9.60 5.67
N PHE A 131 -1.66 8.53 5.14
CA PHE A 131 -1.04 7.68 4.14
C PHE A 131 -1.95 7.63 2.92
N GLN A 132 -1.36 7.73 1.74
CA GLN A 132 -2.06 7.67 0.48
C GLN A 132 -1.36 6.71 -0.47
N ILE A 133 -2.13 5.81 -1.07
CA ILE A 133 -1.70 5.00 -2.21
C ILE A 133 -2.25 5.61 -3.50
N VAL A 134 -1.35 5.91 -4.42
CA VAL A 134 -1.70 6.37 -5.77
C VAL A 134 -1.37 5.24 -6.75
N SER A 135 -2.38 4.69 -7.41
CA SER A 135 -2.28 3.55 -8.32
C SER A 135 -2.50 3.97 -9.77
N PRO A 136 -1.47 4.50 -10.46
CA PRO A 136 -1.55 4.88 -11.87
C PRO A 136 -1.82 3.67 -12.78
N TYR A 137 -2.53 3.95 -13.88
CA TYR A 137 -2.43 3.18 -15.12
C TYR A 137 -1.27 3.74 -15.96
N PHE A 138 -1.30 3.56 -17.29
CA PHE A 138 -0.27 4.14 -18.16
C PHE A 138 -0.23 5.66 -18.06
N VAL A 139 0.97 6.20 -17.85
CA VAL A 139 1.34 7.61 -17.91
C VAL A 139 2.53 7.72 -18.85
N VAL A 140 2.61 8.78 -19.64
CA VAL A 140 3.77 9.02 -20.52
C VAL A 140 5.04 9.12 -19.68
N SER A 141 5.93 8.14 -19.78
CA SER A 141 7.19 8.10 -19.02
C SER A 141 8.21 7.19 -19.73
N LYS A 142 9.47 7.26 -19.31
CA LYS A 142 10.50 6.32 -19.79
C LYS A 142 10.12 4.86 -19.50
N MET A 143 9.53 4.62 -18.32
CA MET A 143 9.10 3.29 -17.87
C MET A 143 7.97 2.71 -18.72
N SER A 144 6.99 3.52 -19.15
CA SER A 144 5.88 3.01 -19.98
C SER A 144 6.23 2.88 -21.46
N LYS A 145 7.39 3.41 -21.90
CA LYS A 145 7.81 3.51 -23.31
C LYS A 145 6.80 4.22 -24.22
N MET A 146 5.79 4.88 -23.65
CA MET A 146 4.75 5.64 -24.36
C MET A 146 5.25 7.05 -24.64
N ARG A 147 5.13 7.50 -25.90
CA ARG A 147 5.62 8.83 -26.34
C ARG A 147 4.54 9.88 -26.50
N LYS A 148 3.29 9.47 -26.75
CA LYS A 148 2.17 10.37 -27.02
C LYS A 148 1.17 10.34 -25.88
N ALA A 149 0.74 11.53 -25.44
CA ALA A 149 -0.33 11.66 -24.48
C ALA A 149 -1.68 11.38 -25.15
N SER A 150 -2.58 10.74 -24.41
CA SER A 150 -3.96 10.48 -24.80
C SER A 150 -4.88 10.60 -23.58
N LEU A 151 -6.19 10.48 -23.79
CA LEU A 151 -7.16 10.55 -22.69
C LEU A 151 -6.87 9.56 -21.57
N PHE A 152 -6.43 8.34 -21.89
CA PHE A 152 -6.14 7.29 -20.91
C PHE A 152 -4.65 7.19 -20.55
N VAL A 153 -3.79 7.93 -21.27
CA VAL A 153 -2.35 7.99 -21.07
C VAL A 153 -1.94 9.45 -20.94
N PRO A 154 -2.20 10.11 -19.79
CA PRO A 154 -1.91 11.52 -19.61
C PRO A 154 -0.41 11.81 -19.66
N SER A 155 -0.06 13.08 -19.93
CA SER A 155 1.30 13.58 -19.70
C SER A 155 1.62 13.59 -18.20
N PRO A 156 2.91 13.57 -17.80
CA PRO A 156 3.29 13.66 -16.39
C PRO A 156 2.70 14.88 -15.69
N THR A 157 2.72 16.04 -16.35
CA THR A 157 2.19 17.28 -15.78
C THR A 157 0.70 17.20 -15.52
N THR A 158 -0.08 16.64 -16.46
CA THR A 158 -1.52 16.45 -16.29
C THR A 158 -1.81 15.43 -15.19
N TYR A 159 -1.06 14.33 -15.17
CA TYR A 159 -1.21 13.30 -14.15
C TYR A 159 -0.91 13.84 -12.75
N VAL A 160 0.21 14.52 -12.55
CA VAL A 160 0.62 15.08 -11.25
C VAL A 160 -0.40 16.12 -10.77
N LYS A 161 -0.93 16.98 -11.66
CA LYS A 161 -2.01 17.92 -11.29
C LYS A 161 -3.24 17.19 -10.73
N GLY A 162 -3.66 16.10 -11.39
CA GLY A 162 -4.76 15.27 -10.91
C GLY A 162 -4.43 14.60 -9.57
N ALA A 163 -3.23 14.02 -9.44
CA ALA A 163 -2.82 13.29 -8.26
C ALA A 163 -2.75 14.22 -7.04
N LEU A 164 -2.17 15.41 -7.20
CA LEU A 164 -2.11 16.42 -6.15
C LEU A 164 -3.50 16.87 -5.68
N ALA A 165 -4.50 16.92 -6.58
CA ALA A 165 -5.87 17.26 -6.20
C ALA A 165 -6.55 16.20 -5.31
N THR A 166 -5.98 15.00 -5.20
CA THR A 166 -6.50 13.92 -4.34
C THR A 166 -5.84 13.87 -2.97
N VAL A 167 -4.71 14.56 -2.78
CA VAL A 167 -3.96 14.61 -1.53
C VAL A 167 -4.85 15.18 -0.43
N GLY A 168 -4.95 14.45 0.68
CA GLY A 168 -5.81 14.78 1.83
C GLY A 168 -7.30 14.47 1.62
N VAL A 169 -7.73 14.11 0.41
CA VAL A 169 -9.14 13.80 0.09
C VAL A 169 -9.38 12.30 0.03
N GLN A 170 -8.47 11.55 -0.59
CA GLN A 170 -8.61 10.11 -0.81
C GLN A 170 -7.37 9.37 -0.32
N ALA A 171 -7.55 8.37 0.55
CA ALA A 171 -6.44 7.49 0.94
C ALA A 171 -6.03 6.52 -0.17
N VAL A 172 -6.96 6.16 -1.06
CA VAL A 172 -6.72 5.28 -2.21
C VAL A 172 -7.22 5.97 -3.46
N THR A 173 -6.36 6.14 -4.46
CA THR A 173 -6.72 6.85 -5.69
C THR A 173 -5.94 6.35 -6.89
N ASN A 174 -6.44 6.57 -8.09
CA ASN A 174 -5.67 6.36 -9.32
C ASN A 174 -4.93 7.63 -9.78
N GLY A 175 -5.12 8.76 -9.07
CA GLY A 175 -4.49 10.06 -9.34
C GLY A 175 -5.02 10.79 -10.57
N TYR A 176 -5.76 10.13 -11.46
CA TYR A 176 -6.33 10.78 -12.65
C TYR A 176 -7.72 10.24 -12.96
N TRP A 177 -8.67 11.13 -13.26
CA TRP A 177 -10.09 10.77 -13.38
C TRP A 177 -10.35 9.72 -14.48
N ALA A 178 -9.64 9.79 -15.62
CA ALA A 178 -9.80 8.81 -16.69
C ALA A 178 -9.21 7.45 -16.32
N HIS A 179 -8.24 7.40 -15.40
CA HIS A 179 -7.75 6.16 -14.79
C HIS A 179 -8.78 5.58 -13.82
N SER A 180 -9.48 6.43 -13.06
CA SER A 180 -10.61 5.99 -12.23
C SER A 180 -11.73 5.39 -13.06
N PHE A 181 -12.06 5.98 -14.22
CA PHE A 181 -13.01 5.39 -15.15
C PHE A 181 -12.57 4.00 -15.67
N GLN A 182 -11.29 3.85 -16.03
CA GLN A 182 -10.73 2.56 -16.43
C GLN A 182 -10.82 1.50 -15.33
N SER A 183 -10.60 1.90 -14.07
CA SER A 183 -10.68 0.98 -12.91
C SER A 183 -12.08 0.41 -12.69
N ILE A 184 -13.13 1.20 -12.96
CA ILE A 184 -14.52 0.75 -12.86
C ILE A 184 -14.83 -0.29 -13.95
N ARG A 185 -14.41 0.00 -15.19
CA ARG A 185 -14.62 -0.90 -16.35
C ARG A 185 -13.84 -2.21 -16.24
N LYS A 186 -12.67 -2.18 -15.60
CA LYS A 186 -11.77 -3.33 -15.50
C LYS A 186 -12.02 -4.24 -14.30
N ARG A 187 -13.01 -4.01 -13.43
CA ARG A 187 -13.37 -4.97 -12.38
C ARG A 187 -13.71 -6.32 -13.03
N PRO A 188 -12.82 -7.33 -12.99
CA PRO A 188 -13.15 -8.64 -13.53
C PRO A 188 -14.06 -9.32 -12.51
N GLN A 189 -14.98 -10.15 -13.01
CA GLN A 189 -15.76 -11.07 -12.18
C GLN A 189 -14.83 -11.80 -11.20
N ALA A 190 -15.31 -11.99 -9.98
CA ALA A 190 -14.68 -12.83 -8.98
C ALA A 190 -14.05 -14.07 -9.65
N PHE A 191 -12.79 -14.35 -9.32
CA PHE A 191 -12.09 -15.57 -9.70
C PHE A 191 -13.06 -16.74 -9.58
N LYS A 192 -13.57 -17.27 -10.70
CA LYS A 192 -14.36 -18.50 -10.69
C LYS A 192 -13.33 -19.61 -10.47
N PRO A 193 -13.29 -20.25 -9.29
CA PRO A 193 -12.43 -21.41 -9.14
C PRO A 193 -12.91 -22.45 -10.18
N SER A 194 -11.99 -22.93 -11.02
CA SER A 194 -12.32 -24.05 -11.91
C SER A 194 -12.74 -25.24 -11.04
N ALA A 195 -13.70 -26.03 -11.54
CA ALA A 195 -14.34 -27.13 -10.78
C ALA A 195 -13.35 -28.16 -10.20
N ASN A 196 -12.09 -28.16 -10.65
CA ASN A 196 -11.04 -29.05 -10.17
C ASN A 196 -10.43 -28.64 -8.82
N MET A 197 -10.69 -27.41 -8.33
CA MET A 197 -10.20 -26.97 -7.01
C MET A 197 -11.06 -27.49 -5.84
N ALA A 198 -12.28 -27.99 -6.13
CA ALA A 198 -13.13 -28.65 -5.13
C ALA A 198 -12.63 -30.07 -4.77
N MET A 199 -11.84 -30.71 -5.64
CA MET A 199 -11.31 -32.06 -5.39
C MET A 199 -10.13 -32.07 -4.40
N VAL A 200 -9.40 -30.97 -4.26
CA VAL A 200 -8.26 -30.88 -3.33
C VAL A 200 -8.70 -30.66 -1.87
N GLN A 201 -9.92 -30.14 -1.64
CA GLN A 201 -10.48 -30.02 -0.29
C GLN A 201 -11.15 -31.31 0.23
N ILE A 202 -11.43 -32.29 -0.63
CA ILE A 202 -12.01 -33.57 -0.21
C ILE A 202 -10.90 -34.61 0.08
N SER A 203 -9.74 -34.53 -0.57
CA SER A 203 -8.64 -35.49 -0.37
C SER A 203 -7.89 -35.28 0.97
N THR A 204 -7.81 -34.06 1.48
CA THR A 204 -7.18 -33.78 2.80
C THR A 204 -8.07 -34.15 4.00
N LYS A 205 -9.36 -34.46 3.79
CA LYS A 205 -10.26 -34.94 4.85
C LYS A 205 -10.28 -36.46 5.05
N LEU A 206 -9.62 -37.24 4.19
CA LEU A 206 -9.57 -38.71 4.31
C LEU A 206 -8.22 -39.30 4.75
N HIS A 207 -7.19 -38.48 5.00
CA HIS A 207 -5.86 -38.96 5.40
C HIS A 207 -5.42 -38.61 6.83
N MET A 208 -6.28 -38.00 7.66
CA MET A 208 -6.02 -37.79 9.10
C MET A 208 -6.76 -38.78 10.02
N SER A 209 -7.01 -39.99 9.53
CA SER A 209 -7.64 -41.07 10.31
C SER A 209 -6.75 -42.30 10.34
N ARG A 210 -5.50 -42.14 10.80
CA ARG A 210 -4.58 -43.18 11.30
C ARG A 210 -3.17 -42.63 11.17
N LEU A 211 -2.60 -42.15 12.28
CA LEU A 211 -1.24 -42.48 12.73
C LEU A 211 -0.84 -41.59 13.93
N VAL A 212 -0.36 -42.29 14.95
CA VAL A 212 0.47 -41.85 16.09
C VAL A 212 -0.25 -41.21 17.29
N CYS A 213 -0.45 -42.09 18.28
CA CYS A 213 -0.57 -41.82 19.70
C CYS A 213 0.80 -41.37 20.26
N PHE A 214 0.91 -40.21 20.95
CA PHE A 214 1.84 -39.89 22.05
C PHE A 214 1.44 -38.51 22.66
N PRO A 215 1.63 -38.24 23.97
CA PRO A 215 0.69 -37.41 24.74
C PRO A 215 1.05 -35.91 24.83
N LEU A 216 0.02 -35.06 24.65
CA LEU A 216 0.04 -33.61 24.86
C LEU A 216 -0.35 -33.27 26.31
N ARG A 217 0.61 -32.91 27.15
CA ARG A 217 0.39 -32.06 28.33
C ARG A 217 1.45 -30.96 28.34
N HIS A 218 1.22 -29.90 27.55
CA HIS A 218 1.64 -28.53 27.91
C HIS A 218 1.20 -27.40 26.96
N GLN A 219 0.59 -27.69 25.80
CA GLN A 219 0.17 -26.61 24.87
C GLN A 219 -1.30 -26.16 24.96
N ALA A 220 -2.12 -26.79 25.80
CA ALA A 220 -3.56 -26.47 25.89
C ALA A 220 -3.90 -25.20 26.69
N LYS A 221 -2.93 -24.54 27.34
CA LYS A 221 -3.20 -23.37 28.21
C LYS A 221 -2.98 -22.00 27.55
N VAL A 222 -2.20 -21.94 26.46
CA VAL A 222 -1.91 -20.66 25.79
C VAL A 222 -2.96 -20.31 24.72
N ILE A 223 -3.70 -21.30 24.23
CA ILE A 223 -4.72 -21.10 23.19
C ILE A 223 -6.11 -20.80 23.79
N SER A 224 -6.42 -21.28 25.01
CA SER A 224 -7.70 -20.93 25.68
C SER A 224 -7.76 -19.48 26.14
N ASP A 225 -6.63 -18.88 26.49
CA ASP A 225 -6.57 -17.53 27.06
C ASP A 225 -6.57 -16.43 25.99
N PHE A 226 -6.35 -16.79 24.71
CA PHE A 226 -6.40 -15.85 23.58
C PHE A 226 -7.79 -15.77 22.91
N GLN A 227 -8.67 -16.74 23.18
CA GLN A 227 -10.03 -16.79 22.61
C GLN A 227 -11.12 -16.20 23.53
N SER A 228 -10.86 -15.97 24.82
CA SER A 228 -11.83 -15.37 25.75
C SER A 228 -11.88 -13.84 25.71
N ASP A 229 -10.82 -13.17 25.23
CA ASP A 229 -10.74 -11.69 25.24
C ASP A 229 -11.28 -11.05 23.94
N PHE A 230 -11.55 -11.86 22.90
CA PHE A 230 -12.10 -11.38 21.63
C PHE A 230 -13.64 -11.41 21.57
N GLU A 231 -14.27 -12.37 22.27
CA GLU A 231 -15.73 -12.51 22.35
C GLU A 231 -16.38 -11.47 23.28
N THR A 232 -15.65 -10.96 24.28
CA THR A 232 -16.20 -10.01 25.27
C THR A 232 -16.24 -8.55 24.76
N ARG A 233 -15.49 -8.19 23.71
CA ARG A 233 -15.45 -6.82 23.16
C ARG A 233 -16.31 -6.57 21.93
N LEU A 234 -16.89 -7.61 21.31
CA LEU A 234 -17.82 -7.46 20.18
C LEU A 234 -19.30 -7.41 20.62
N TRP A 235 -19.61 -7.68 21.89
CA TRP A 235 -20.99 -7.74 22.39
C TRP A 235 -21.57 -6.38 22.81
N TYR A 236 -20.77 -5.31 22.89
CA TYR A 236 -21.21 -4.01 23.45
C TYR A 236 -21.51 -2.88 22.43
N ARG A 237 -21.57 -3.14 21.12
CA ARG A 237 -21.70 -2.04 20.13
C ARG A 237 -22.76 -2.18 19.03
N THR A 238 -23.81 -2.97 19.24
CA THR A 238 -24.96 -3.02 18.31
C THR A 238 -26.29 -3.32 19.03
N ARG A 239 -26.81 -2.34 19.77
CA ARG A 239 -28.24 -2.11 20.15
C ARG A 239 -28.20 -0.89 21.08
N THR A 240 -28.56 0.31 20.67
CA THR A 240 -29.95 0.79 20.72
C THR A 240 -30.15 2.06 19.86
N ARG A 241 -31.22 2.04 19.06
CA ARG A 241 -32.02 3.16 18.53
C ARG A 241 -33.43 2.77 19.01
N THR A 242 -34.25 3.57 19.71
CA THR A 242 -34.86 4.88 19.40
C THR A 242 -35.80 5.31 20.56
N LEU A 243 -36.18 6.61 20.59
CA LEU A 243 -37.23 7.31 21.40
C LEU A 243 -36.75 7.77 22.80
N THR A 244 -36.93 9.01 23.28
CA THR A 244 -37.96 10.05 23.03
C THR A 244 -37.48 11.43 23.59
N GLU A 245 -37.89 12.52 22.93
CA GLU A 245 -38.16 13.91 23.37
C GLU A 245 -37.49 14.57 24.62
N SER A 246 -36.86 15.74 24.42
CA SER A 246 -37.27 17.07 24.95
C SER A 246 -36.09 18.04 25.23
N PHE A 247 -36.20 19.24 24.64
CA PHE A 247 -35.71 20.57 25.05
C PHE A 247 -34.43 20.73 25.91
N LEU A 248 -33.45 21.53 25.44
CA LEU A 248 -33.34 22.97 25.77
C LEU A 248 -32.12 23.60 25.08
N HIS A 249 -32.35 24.80 24.54
CA HIS A 249 -31.40 25.74 23.97
C HIS A 249 -30.45 26.30 25.04
N ILE A 250 -29.18 26.61 24.71
CA ILE A 250 -28.48 27.86 25.08
C ILE A 250 -27.19 27.96 24.24
N ARG A 251 -27.09 29.07 23.50
CA ARG A 251 -25.89 29.61 22.84
C ARG A 251 -24.88 30.08 23.89
N GLY A 252 -23.59 29.99 23.58
CA GLY A 252 -22.52 30.70 24.28
C GLY A 252 -21.29 30.87 23.39
N LEU A 253 -21.28 31.96 22.64
CA LEU A 253 -20.14 32.50 21.90
C LEU A 253 -19.21 33.26 22.88
N ILE A 254 -17.98 33.58 22.43
CA ILE A 254 -16.95 34.46 23.05
C ILE A 254 -15.99 33.66 23.96
N ARG A 255 -14.67 33.61 23.72
CA ARG A 255 -13.72 34.61 23.21
C ARG A 255 -12.57 33.94 22.45
#